data_AF-A0A7X0HNU5-F1
#
_entry.id   AF-A0A7X0HNU5-F1
#
_cell.length_a   1.000
_cell.length_b   1.000
_cell.length_c   1.000
_cell.angle_alpha   90.00
_cell.angle_beta   90.00
_cell.angle_gamma   90.00
#
_symmetry.space_group_name_H-M   'P 1'
#
loop_
_entity.id
_entity.type
_entity.pdbx_description
1 polymer ?
#
loop_
_entity_poly.entity_id
_entity_poly.type
_entity_poly.pdbx_seq_one_letter_code
_entity_poly.pdbx_strand_id
1 'polypeptide(L)'
;MDIAAGGTARTKQQDGARRPAARSGFPGWRAVLWEPFRVRTWRRMLYLLLAFLVGLLCLPLALVGGPVGRVQLVLQRRLLREEFEVRERAGVLGVAHAVLGLPVHLVALVVTYFFWFLAAINLGYPLRPGNDPTDSWGGPTMAGAWAFHALTGGVGFFLLAPWVAKGFTVLQTRLAAGLLGRDRSGLGRTLRLAFAVAAVCGLLSVPIIRQFP
;
A
#
# COMPACT_ATOMS: atom_id res chain seq x y z
N MET A 1 -26.63 -68.30 24.27
CA MET A 1 -27.04 -66.89 24.33
C MET A 1 -25.79 -66.04 24.25
N ASP A 2 -25.08 -66.04 23.11
CA ASP A 2 -25.46 -65.45 21.80
C ASP A 2 -25.54 -63.92 21.88
N ILE A 3 -25.02 -63.10 20.96
CA ILE A 3 -24.07 -63.18 19.83
C ILE A 3 -23.91 -61.69 19.42
N ALA A 4 -22.74 -61.33 18.85
CA ALA A 4 -22.51 -60.18 17.96
C ALA A 4 -22.63 -58.75 18.53
N ALA A 5 -22.06 -57.72 17.93
CA ALA A 5 -20.98 -57.52 16.95
C ALA A 5 -20.95 -56.01 16.69
N GLY A 6 -19.79 -55.51 16.25
CA GLY A 6 -19.74 -54.46 15.23
C GLY A 6 -19.71 -53.02 15.75
N GLY A 7 -18.73 -52.26 15.24
CA GLY A 7 -18.84 -50.81 15.30
C GLY A 7 -17.56 -49.98 15.17
N THR A 8 -16.54 -50.43 14.44
CA THR A 8 -15.47 -49.53 13.95
C THR A 8 -16.05 -48.47 13.00
N ALA A 9 -15.96 -47.19 13.37
CA ALA A 9 -16.03 -46.05 12.45
C ALA A 9 -15.29 -44.87 13.12
N ARG A 10 -13.98 -44.69 12.98
CA ARG A 10 -13.23 -44.26 11.78
C ARG A 10 -14.02 -43.30 10.87
N THR A 11 -13.51 -42.08 10.81
CA THR A 11 -13.65 -41.09 9.72
C THR A 11 -15.04 -40.49 9.46
N LYS A 12 -15.31 -39.34 10.10
CA LYS A 12 -15.98 -38.20 9.45
C LYS A 12 -15.09 -36.98 9.65
N GLN A 13 -14.17 -36.77 8.71
CA GLN A 13 -14.41 -35.85 7.60
C GLN A 13 -14.00 -34.44 8.03
N GLN A 14 -12.69 -34.24 7.97
CA GLN A 14 -12.10 -32.93 7.72
C GLN A 14 -12.73 -32.40 6.42
N ASP A 15 -13.83 -31.67 6.54
CA ASP A 15 -14.27 -30.76 5.48
C ASP A 15 -13.23 -29.64 5.45
N GLY A 16 -12.14 -29.94 4.72
CA GLY A 16 -11.25 -28.96 4.16
C GLY A 16 -12.11 -28.04 3.31
N ALA A 17 -12.58 -26.96 3.94
CA ALA A 17 -13.13 -25.80 3.27
C ALA A 17 -12.05 -25.31 2.31
N ARG A 18 -12.07 -25.84 1.09
CA ARG A 18 -11.32 -25.33 -0.05
C ARG A 18 -11.74 -23.88 -0.18
N ARG A 19 -10.92 -22.98 0.37
CA ARG A 19 -11.03 -21.54 0.13
C ARG A 19 -11.22 -21.38 -1.37
N PRO A 20 -12.33 -20.77 -1.84
CA PRO A 20 -12.58 -20.61 -3.26
C PRO A 20 -11.35 -19.92 -3.84
N ALA A 21 -10.69 -20.58 -4.80
CA ALA A 21 -9.52 -20.06 -5.48
C ALA A 21 -9.87 -18.64 -5.94
N ALA A 22 -9.17 -17.65 -5.36
CA ALA A 22 -9.42 -16.25 -5.66
C ALA A 22 -9.28 -16.07 -7.17
N ARG A 23 -10.42 -15.86 -7.86
CA ARG A 23 -10.44 -15.63 -9.29
C ARG A 23 -9.53 -14.43 -9.58
N SER A 24 -8.38 -14.70 -10.17
CA SER A 24 -7.38 -13.72 -10.60
C SER A 24 -7.84 -13.01 -11.88
N GLY A 25 -9.09 -12.54 -11.89
CA GLY A 25 -9.62 -11.73 -12.97
C GLY A 25 -9.19 -10.28 -12.79
N PHE A 26 -8.89 -9.61 -13.91
CA PHE A 26 -8.73 -8.17 -13.90
C PHE A 26 -10.00 -7.50 -13.36
N PRO A 27 -9.88 -6.45 -12.53
CA PRO A 27 -11.04 -5.70 -12.08
C PRO A 27 -11.76 -5.12 -13.30
N GLY A 28 -13.07 -5.33 -13.41
CA GLY A 28 -13.86 -4.72 -14.49
C GLY A 28 -13.76 -3.19 -14.46
N TRP A 29 -13.90 -2.53 -15.60
CA TRP A 29 -13.74 -1.07 -15.75
C TRP A 29 -14.55 -0.25 -14.73
N ARG A 30 -15.76 -0.70 -14.37
CA ARG A 30 -16.58 -0.09 -13.32
C ARG A 30 -15.86 -0.08 -11.97
N ALA A 31 -15.21 -1.18 -11.61
CA ALA A 31 -14.47 -1.27 -10.36
C ALA A 31 -13.29 -0.29 -10.33
N VAL A 32 -12.64 -0.04 -11.47
CA VAL A 32 -11.56 0.96 -11.58
C VAL A 32 -12.11 2.38 -11.37
N LEU A 33 -13.20 2.74 -12.05
CA LEU A 33 -13.81 4.07 -11.94
C LEU A 33 -14.33 4.39 -10.53
N TRP A 34 -14.83 3.37 -9.82
CA TRP A 34 -15.40 3.55 -8.49
C TRP A 34 -14.39 3.42 -7.34
N GLU A 35 -13.17 2.92 -7.58
CA GLU A 35 -12.19 2.71 -6.49
C GLU A 35 -11.77 4.01 -5.75
N PRO A 36 -11.57 5.17 -6.40
CA PRO A 36 -11.27 6.43 -5.70
C PRO A 36 -12.35 6.86 -4.70
N PHE A 37 -13.61 6.51 -4.96
CA PHE A 37 -14.76 6.91 -4.15
C PHE A 37 -15.06 5.93 -3.01
N ARG A 38 -14.24 4.89 -2.81
CA ARG A 38 -14.45 3.90 -1.76
C ARG A 38 -13.78 4.30 -0.46
N VAL A 39 -14.50 4.11 0.65
CA VAL A 39 -13.97 4.29 2.03
C VAL A 39 -12.67 3.51 2.25
N ARG A 40 -12.53 2.32 1.66
CA ARG A 40 -11.31 1.51 1.77
C ARG A 40 -10.08 2.23 1.20
N THR A 41 -10.23 2.99 0.12
CA THR A 41 -9.15 3.76 -0.50
C THR A 41 -8.65 4.84 0.44
N TRP A 42 -9.57 5.63 1.00
CA TRP A 42 -9.24 6.69 1.97
C TRP A 42 -8.62 6.15 3.25
N ARG A 43 -9.05 4.97 3.72
CA ARG A 43 -8.40 4.27 4.85
C ARG A 43 -6.95 3.87 4.53
N ARG A 44 -6.66 3.42 3.31
CA ARG A 44 -5.28 3.13 2.87
C ARG A 44 -4.46 4.43 2.82
N MET A 45 -5.03 5.53 2.33
CA MET A 45 -4.36 6.84 2.30
C MET A 45 -3.95 7.28 3.70
N LEU A 46 -4.92 7.29 4.62
CA LEU A 46 -4.69 7.64 6.01
C LEU A 46 -3.65 6.72 6.64
N TYR A 47 -3.69 5.43 6.32
CA TYR A 47 -2.68 4.49 6.79
C TYR A 47 -1.28 4.83 6.26
N LEU A 48 -1.10 5.13 4.97
CA LEU A 48 0.22 5.46 4.41
C LEU A 48 0.82 6.73 5.05
N LEU A 49 -0.01 7.74 5.29
CA LEU A 49 0.36 8.95 6.02
C LEU A 49 0.82 8.62 7.45
N LEU A 50 -0.02 7.91 8.20
CA LEU A 50 0.25 7.60 9.60
C LEU A 50 1.37 6.56 9.76
N ALA A 51 1.56 5.65 8.81
CA ALA A 51 2.60 4.62 8.87
C ALA A 51 4.00 5.23 8.87
N PHE A 52 4.22 6.30 8.09
CA PHE A 52 5.46 7.05 8.11
C PHE A 52 5.68 7.74 9.47
N LEU A 53 4.69 8.51 9.95
CA LEU A 53 4.78 9.22 11.22
C LEU A 53 5.00 8.27 12.40
N VAL A 54 4.26 7.17 12.43
CA VAL A 54 4.40 6.12 13.45
C VAL A 54 5.75 5.42 13.32
N GLY A 55 6.22 5.12 12.10
CA GLY A 55 7.54 4.54 11.87
C GLY A 55 8.66 5.42 12.43
N LEU A 56 8.56 6.74 12.22
CA LEU A 56 9.50 7.71 12.77
C LEU A 56 9.44 7.77 14.30
N LEU A 57 8.23 7.81 14.89
CA LEU A 57 8.03 7.79 16.35
C LEU A 57 8.50 6.47 17.00
N CYS A 58 8.45 5.36 16.27
CA CYS A 58 8.89 4.07 16.75
C CYS A 58 10.40 3.98 16.97
N LEU A 59 11.21 4.80 16.29
CA LEU A 59 12.66 4.82 16.48
C LEU A 59 13.06 5.30 17.89
N PRO A 60 12.66 6.49 18.37
CA PRO A 60 12.96 6.90 19.75
C PRO A 60 12.24 6.01 20.77
N LEU A 61 11.03 5.52 20.47
CA LEU A 61 10.32 4.59 21.36
C LEU A 61 11.08 3.26 21.53
N ALA A 62 11.77 2.78 20.49
CA ALA A 62 12.63 1.61 20.57
C ALA A 62 13.80 1.81 21.54
N LEU A 63 14.40 3.01 21.53
CA LEU A 63 15.54 3.35 22.39
C LEU A 63 15.19 3.30 23.88
N VAL A 64 13.93 3.61 24.22
CA VAL A 64 13.43 3.55 25.61
C VAL A 64 12.72 2.23 25.95
N GLY A 65 12.83 1.21 25.09
CA GLY A 65 12.24 -0.12 25.34
C GLY A 65 10.71 -0.19 25.20
N GLY A 66 10.10 0.77 24.50
CA GLY A 66 8.65 0.85 24.35
C GLY A 66 8.05 -0.19 23.38
N PRO A 67 6.71 -0.30 23.32
CA PRO A 67 6.01 -1.39 22.63
C PRO A 67 5.86 -1.15 21.11
N VAL A 68 6.97 -0.91 20.40
CA VAL A 68 7.03 -0.52 18.98
C VAL A 68 6.17 -1.40 18.07
N GLY A 69 6.34 -2.72 18.14
CA GLY A 69 5.59 -3.65 17.28
C GLY A 69 4.08 -3.62 17.54
N ARG A 70 3.65 -3.39 18.79
CA ARG A 70 2.22 -3.31 19.14
C ARG A 70 1.58 -2.07 18.53
N VAL A 71 2.24 -0.92 18.60
CA VAL A 71 1.75 0.34 18.03
C VAL A 71 1.54 0.20 16.52
N GLN A 72 2.52 -0.35 15.80
CA GLN A 72 2.45 -0.55 14.36
C GLN A 72 1.33 -1.51 13.94
N LEU A 73 1.13 -2.61 14.69
CA LEU A 73 0.06 -3.58 14.43
C LEU A 73 -1.33 -3.02 14.73
N VAL A 74 -1.48 -2.21 15.78
CA VAL A 74 -2.76 -1.53 16.09
C VAL A 74 -3.16 -0.60 14.94
N LEU A 75 -2.22 0.17 14.39
CA LEU A 75 -2.48 1.03 13.24
C LEU A 75 -2.96 0.24 12.03
N GLN A 76 -2.27 -0.84 11.68
CA GLN A 76 -2.64 -1.72 10.57
C GLN A 76 -4.02 -2.33 10.76
N ARG A 77 -4.30 -2.90 11.93
CA ARG A 77 -5.59 -3.51 12.24
C ARG A 77 -6.73 -2.50 12.15
N ARG A 78 -6.56 -1.30 12.73
CA ARG A 78 -7.61 -0.27 12.75
C ARG A 78 -7.95 0.25 11.35
N LEU A 79 -6.94 0.53 10.54
CA LEU A 79 -7.15 1.19 9.25
C LEU A 79 -7.35 0.21 8.10
N LEU A 80 -6.54 -0.86 8.04
CA LEU A 80 -6.58 -1.82 6.94
C LEU A 80 -7.55 -2.98 7.20
N ARG A 81 -7.99 -3.19 8.46
CA ARG A 81 -8.85 -4.31 8.89
C ARG A 81 -8.25 -5.69 8.59
N GLU A 82 -6.93 -5.77 8.65
CA GLU A 82 -6.20 -7.03 8.46
C GLU A 82 -5.97 -7.71 9.82
N GLU A 83 -6.22 -9.01 9.88
CA GLU A 83 -6.04 -9.83 11.08
C GLU A 83 -4.74 -10.64 10.97
N PHE A 84 -3.84 -10.45 11.94
CA PHE A 84 -2.60 -11.23 12.05
C PHE A 84 -2.51 -11.87 13.42
N GLU A 85 -2.00 -13.09 13.48
CA GLU A 85 -1.53 -13.67 14.74
C GLU A 85 -0.27 -12.91 15.19
N VAL A 86 -0.43 -12.16 16.28
CA VAL A 86 0.62 -11.31 16.84
C VAL A 86 1.57 -12.15 17.68
N ARG A 87 2.87 -11.90 17.55
CA ARG A 87 3.85 -12.40 18.52
C ARG A 87 3.80 -11.55 19.79
N GLU A 88 3.63 -12.18 20.95
CA GLU A 88 3.45 -11.49 22.24
C GLU A 88 4.61 -10.55 22.61
N ARG A 89 5.84 -10.84 22.15
CA ARG A 89 7.02 -9.99 22.32
C ARG A 89 7.70 -9.76 20.97
N ALA A 90 7.36 -8.65 20.31
CA ALA A 90 7.98 -8.27 19.05
C ALA A 90 9.38 -7.63 19.22
N GLY A 91 9.71 -7.07 20.38
CA GLY A 91 11.06 -6.56 20.76
C GLY A 91 11.93 -6.08 19.59
N VAL A 92 13.05 -6.77 19.37
CA VAL A 92 14.03 -6.51 18.29
C VAL A 92 13.40 -6.53 16.90
N LEU A 93 12.42 -7.39 16.65
CA LEU A 93 11.73 -7.45 15.35
C LEU A 93 10.82 -6.24 15.13
N GLY A 94 10.31 -5.63 16.21
CA GLY A 94 9.63 -4.33 16.17
C GLY A 94 10.57 -3.23 15.67
N VAL A 95 11.79 -3.19 16.21
CA VAL A 95 12.83 -2.26 15.77
C VAL A 95 13.23 -2.53 14.31
N ALA A 96 13.45 -3.80 13.97
CA ALA A 96 13.77 -4.19 12.58
C ALA A 96 12.66 -3.77 11.62
N HIS A 97 11.38 -3.94 11.98
CA HIS A 97 10.27 -3.47 11.16
C HIS A 97 10.24 -1.94 11.04
N ALA A 98 10.49 -1.20 12.11
CA ALA A 98 10.58 0.26 12.06
C ALA A 98 11.72 0.72 11.12
N VAL A 99 12.93 0.17 11.28
CA VAL A 99 14.11 0.55 10.49
C VAL A 99 13.97 0.13 9.03
N LEU A 100 13.63 -1.14 8.77
CA LEU A 100 13.54 -1.67 7.40
C LEU A 100 12.28 -1.15 6.67
N GLY A 101 11.22 -0.85 7.41
CA GLY A 101 9.97 -0.33 6.88
C GLY A 101 10.01 1.17 6.57
N LEU A 102 10.86 1.96 7.26
CA LEU A 102 10.87 3.41 7.13
C LEU A 102 11.12 3.91 5.69
N PRO A 103 12.11 3.40 4.93
CA PRO A 103 12.28 3.80 3.54
C PRO A 103 11.04 3.51 2.68
N VAL A 104 10.37 2.38 2.93
CA VAL A 104 9.16 1.98 2.22
C VAL A 104 7.98 2.87 2.60
N HIS A 105 7.87 3.26 3.87
CA HIS A 105 6.84 4.21 4.33
C HIS A 105 7.03 5.59 3.71
N LEU A 106 8.27 6.07 3.67
CA LEU A 106 8.60 7.35 3.04
C LEU A 106 8.27 7.34 1.54
N VAL A 107 8.73 6.32 0.81
CA VAL A 107 8.46 6.19 -0.63
C VAL A 107 6.96 6.07 -0.88
N ALA A 108 6.25 5.25 -0.10
CA ALA A 108 4.81 5.10 -0.25
C ALA A 108 4.07 6.43 -0.02
N LEU A 109 4.47 7.19 1.00
CA LEU A 109 3.91 8.51 1.29
C LEU A 109 4.16 9.49 0.15
N VAL A 110 5.43 9.65 -0.28
CA VAL A 110 5.83 10.59 -1.33
C VAL A 110 5.15 10.26 -2.64
N VAL A 111 5.20 8.99 -3.10
CA VAL A 111 4.58 8.58 -4.36
C VAL A 111 3.07 8.77 -4.31
N THR A 112 2.42 8.38 -3.21
CA THR A 112 0.97 8.55 -3.07
C THR A 112 0.58 10.02 -3.09
N TYR A 113 1.28 10.86 -2.33
CA TYR A 113 1.08 12.31 -2.33
C TYR A 113 1.25 12.88 -3.74
N PHE A 114 2.33 12.50 -4.44
CA PHE A 114 2.64 13.01 -5.76
C PHE A 114 1.56 12.66 -6.79
N PHE A 115 1.01 11.44 -6.75
CA PHE A 115 -0.09 11.05 -7.65
C PHE A 115 -1.34 11.90 -7.44
N TRP A 116 -1.73 12.16 -6.19
CA TRP A 116 -2.88 13.01 -5.89
C TRP A 116 -2.63 14.48 -6.22
N PHE A 117 -1.42 14.97 -5.93
CA PHE A 117 -0.99 16.31 -6.30
C PHE A 117 -1.01 16.50 -7.81
N LEU A 118 -0.46 15.55 -8.58
CA LEU A 118 -0.48 15.58 -10.03
C LEU A 118 -1.90 15.52 -10.59
N ALA A 119 -2.78 14.69 -10.01
CA ALA A 119 -4.18 14.66 -10.40
C ALA A 119 -4.83 16.05 -10.23
N ALA A 120 -4.67 16.66 -9.05
CA ALA A 120 -5.24 17.97 -8.73
C ALA A 120 -4.68 19.08 -9.64
N ILE A 121 -3.35 19.17 -9.78
CA ILE A 121 -2.72 20.25 -10.56
C ILE A 121 -2.97 20.10 -12.07
N ASN A 122 -3.22 18.89 -12.59
CA ASN A 122 -3.59 18.68 -13.99
C ASN A 122 -5.07 18.96 -14.26
N LEU A 123 -5.97 18.67 -13.32
CA LEU A 123 -7.36 19.11 -13.42
C LEU A 123 -7.46 20.64 -13.39
N GLY A 124 -6.68 21.26 -12.51
CA GLY A 124 -6.55 22.71 -12.37
C GLY A 124 -5.54 23.36 -13.33
N TYR A 125 -5.17 22.71 -14.44
CA TYR A 125 -4.17 23.23 -15.39
C TYR A 125 -4.36 24.72 -15.78
N PRO A 126 -5.59 25.24 -16.02
CA PRO A 126 -5.79 26.64 -16.40
C PRO A 126 -5.43 27.64 -15.29
N LEU A 127 -5.32 27.17 -14.05
CA LEU A 127 -4.98 27.98 -12.88
C LEU A 127 -3.47 27.99 -12.57
N ARG A 128 -2.65 27.25 -13.35
CA ARG A 128 -1.21 27.21 -13.14
C ARG A 128 -0.58 28.56 -13.53
N PRO A 129 0.28 29.16 -12.70
CA PRO A 129 1.01 30.36 -13.06
C PRO A 129 1.88 30.13 -14.31
N GLY A 130 1.90 31.10 -15.22
CA GLY A 130 2.76 31.07 -16.41
C GLY A 130 2.38 29.99 -17.43
N ASN A 131 1.12 29.57 -17.48
CA ASN A 131 0.66 28.61 -18.47
C ASN A 131 0.54 29.27 -19.87
N ASP A 132 1.38 28.83 -20.79
CA ASP A 132 1.27 29.15 -22.22
C ASP A 132 0.79 27.92 -23.01
N PRO A 133 -0.44 27.94 -23.56
CA PRO A 133 -0.94 26.84 -24.38
C PRO A 133 -0.11 26.57 -25.63
N THR A 134 0.63 27.55 -26.16
CA THR A 134 1.40 27.39 -27.42
C THR A 134 2.56 26.40 -27.28
N ASP A 135 3.13 26.29 -26.08
CA ASP A 135 4.20 25.34 -25.73
C ASP A 135 3.69 24.09 -25.00
N SER A 136 2.37 23.90 -24.93
CA SER A 136 1.75 22.84 -24.14
C SER A 136 1.27 21.65 -24.98
N TRP A 137 1.29 20.47 -24.37
CA TRP A 137 0.71 19.27 -24.98
C TRP A 137 -0.81 19.42 -25.06
N GLY A 138 -1.41 19.08 -26.20
CA GLY A 138 -2.83 19.33 -26.48
C GLY A 138 -3.07 20.47 -27.49
N GLY A 139 -2.00 21.12 -27.97
CA GLY A 139 -2.04 22.11 -29.04
C GLY A 139 -2.22 23.54 -28.54
N PRO A 140 -2.20 24.53 -29.45
CA PRO A 140 -2.00 25.95 -29.11
C PRO A 140 -3.24 26.63 -28.50
N THR A 141 -4.30 25.87 -28.20
CA THR A 141 -5.52 26.40 -27.61
C THR A 141 -5.60 26.00 -26.14
N MET A 142 -6.09 26.91 -25.29
CA MET A 142 -6.29 26.61 -23.87
C MET A 142 -7.21 25.39 -23.66
N ALA A 143 -8.23 25.23 -24.50
CA ALA A 143 -9.14 24.09 -24.43
C ALA A 143 -8.44 22.77 -24.76
N GLY A 144 -7.61 22.74 -25.80
CA GLY A 144 -6.84 21.56 -26.18
C GLY A 144 -5.80 21.17 -25.13
N ALA A 145 -5.02 22.15 -24.66
CA ALA A 145 -4.04 21.94 -23.58
C ALA A 145 -4.71 21.43 -22.30
N TRP A 146 -5.79 22.09 -21.86
CA TRP A 146 -6.54 21.65 -20.70
C TRP A 146 -7.10 20.24 -20.87
N ALA A 147 -7.75 19.93 -21.99
CA ALA A 147 -8.33 18.61 -22.23
C ALA A 147 -7.26 17.51 -22.14
N PHE A 148 -6.10 17.71 -22.76
CA PHE A 148 -4.99 16.78 -22.69
C PHE A 148 -4.53 16.56 -21.24
N HIS A 149 -4.22 17.63 -20.51
CA HIS A 149 -3.73 17.53 -19.14
C HIS A 149 -4.78 16.99 -18.17
N ALA A 150 -6.02 17.45 -18.27
CA ALA A 150 -7.12 16.99 -17.41
C ALA A 150 -7.42 15.50 -17.63
N LEU A 151 -7.40 14.99 -18.86
CA LEU A 151 -7.67 13.58 -19.13
C LEU A 151 -6.47 12.69 -18.77
N THR A 152 -5.28 13.01 -19.25
CA THR A 152 -4.10 12.14 -19.08
C THR A 152 -3.48 12.28 -17.69
N GLY A 153 -3.28 13.51 -17.23
CA GLY A 153 -2.71 13.80 -15.91
C GLY A 153 -3.77 13.84 -14.82
N GLY A 154 -4.90 14.51 -15.04
CA GLY A 154 -5.93 14.66 -14.01
C GLY A 154 -6.63 13.34 -13.70
N VAL A 155 -7.48 12.90 -14.62
CA VAL A 155 -8.29 11.68 -14.50
C VAL A 155 -7.40 10.44 -14.48
N GLY A 156 -6.36 10.37 -15.33
CA GLY A 156 -5.42 9.25 -15.35
C GLY A 156 -4.78 8.98 -13.99
N PHE A 157 -4.13 9.98 -13.37
CA PHE A 157 -3.51 9.79 -12.05
C PHE A 157 -4.56 9.61 -10.94
N PHE A 158 -5.72 10.29 -11.01
CA PHE A 158 -6.82 10.11 -10.07
C PHE A 158 -7.30 8.65 -10.00
N LEU A 159 -7.48 8.00 -11.16
CA LEU A 159 -7.90 6.61 -11.23
C LEU A 159 -6.79 5.62 -10.84
N LEU A 160 -5.52 5.99 -11.06
CA LEU A 160 -4.37 5.13 -10.79
C LEU A 160 -3.93 5.17 -9.31
N ALA A 161 -4.07 6.31 -8.63
CA ALA A 161 -3.61 6.50 -7.25
C ALA A 161 -4.13 5.45 -6.24
N PRO A 162 -5.41 5.03 -6.25
CA PRO A 162 -5.91 3.99 -5.35
C PRO A 162 -5.21 2.62 -5.51
N TRP A 163 -4.76 2.29 -6.72
CA TRP A 163 -4.08 1.04 -7.02
C TRP A 163 -2.62 1.06 -6.57
N VAL A 164 -1.94 2.18 -6.78
CA VAL A 164 -0.59 2.41 -6.25
C VAL A 164 -0.59 2.28 -4.74
N ALA A 165 -1.54 2.94 -4.09
CA ALA A 165 -1.74 2.84 -2.65
C ALA A 165 -2.03 1.42 -2.16
N LYS A 166 -2.89 0.70 -2.89
CA LYS A 166 -3.17 -0.72 -2.61
C LYS A 166 -1.88 -1.55 -2.70
N GLY A 167 -1.05 -1.32 -3.71
CA GLY A 167 0.25 -1.98 -3.87
C GLY A 167 1.16 -1.75 -2.65
N PHE A 168 1.34 -0.50 -2.24
CA PHE A 168 2.15 -0.16 -1.06
C PHE A 168 1.59 -0.74 0.23
N THR A 169 0.28 -0.65 0.45
CA THR A 169 -0.34 -1.22 1.65
C THR A 169 -0.20 -2.74 1.70
N VAL A 170 -0.37 -3.46 0.58
CA VAL A 170 -0.11 -4.90 0.52
C VAL A 170 1.34 -5.22 0.85
N LEU A 171 2.30 -4.46 0.32
CA LEU A 171 3.71 -4.66 0.59
C LEU A 171 4.05 -4.43 2.08
N GLN A 172 3.57 -3.34 2.66
CA GLN A 172 3.77 -2.99 4.08
C GLN A 172 3.09 -3.99 5.02
N THR A 173 1.91 -4.49 4.64
CA THR A 173 1.22 -5.57 5.35
C THR A 173 2.03 -6.86 5.33
N ARG A 174 2.62 -7.24 4.19
CA ARG A 174 3.49 -8.43 4.11
C ARG A 174 4.78 -8.28 4.91
N LEU A 175 5.37 -7.08 4.95
CA LEU A 175 6.54 -6.79 5.79
C LEU A 175 6.19 -6.94 7.28
N ALA A 176 5.07 -6.38 7.71
CA ALA A 176 4.61 -6.52 9.09
C ALA A 176 4.27 -7.97 9.45
N ALA A 177 3.58 -8.70 8.56
CA ALA A 177 3.30 -10.12 8.79
C ALA A 177 4.59 -10.93 8.95
N GLY A 178 5.59 -10.73 8.07
CA GLY A 178 6.85 -11.47 8.12
C GLY A 178 7.79 -11.09 9.28
N LEU A 179 7.78 -9.83 9.72
CA LEU A 179 8.66 -9.36 10.80
C LEU A 179 7.99 -9.47 12.18
N LEU A 180 6.71 -9.12 12.28
CA LEU A 180 5.98 -9.02 13.55
C LEU A 180 5.03 -10.19 13.80
N GLY A 181 4.63 -10.91 12.74
CA GLY A 181 3.80 -12.11 12.84
C GLY A 181 4.58 -13.37 13.18
N ARG A 182 3.85 -14.48 13.37
CA ARG A 182 4.46 -15.80 13.58
C ARG A 182 5.02 -16.42 12.30
N ASP A 183 4.40 -16.14 11.15
CA ASP A 183 4.78 -16.70 9.85
C ASP A 183 5.84 -15.83 9.15
N ARG A 184 6.98 -16.43 8.83
CA ARG A 184 8.08 -15.79 8.08
C ARG A 184 8.15 -16.23 6.63
N SER A 185 7.18 -17.03 6.18
CA SER A 185 7.13 -17.52 4.81
C SER A 185 7.16 -16.33 3.84
N GLY A 186 8.11 -16.37 2.89
CA GLY A 186 8.26 -15.32 1.89
C GLY A 186 8.84 -13.98 2.37
N LEU A 187 9.25 -13.81 3.64
CA LEU A 187 9.83 -12.56 4.14
C LEU A 187 11.00 -12.07 3.26
N GLY A 188 11.91 -12.97 2.88
CA GLY A 188 13.05 -12.61 2.01
C GLY A 188 12.64 -12.14 0.60
N ARG A 189 11.52 -12.64 0.07
CA ARG A 189 10.96 -12.14 -1.20
C ARG A 189 10.34 -10.75 -1.01
N THR A 190 9.61 -10.56 0.09
CA THR A 190 8.97 -9.29 0.43
C THR A 190 10.01 -8.20 0.68
N LEU A 191 11.09 -8.47 1.41
CA LEU A 191 12.20 -7.53 1.64
C LEU A 191 12.87 -7.13 0.32
N ARG A 192 13.20 -8.11 -0.54
CA ARG A 192 13.78 -7.80 -1.87
C ARG A 192 12.87 -6.91 -2.71
N LEU A 193 11.57 -7.22 -2.75
CA LEU A 193 10.60 -6.40 -3.46
C LEU A 193 10.52 -4.98 -2.85
N ALA A 194 10.53 -4.87 -1.52
CA ALA A 194 10.47 -3.59 -0.84
C ALA A 194 11.66 -2.69 -1.16
N PHE A 195 12.87 -3.24 -1.08
CA PHE A 195 14.09 -2.50 -1.44
C PHE A 195 14.17 -2.19 -2.92
N ALA A 196 13.75 -3.12 -3.79
CA ALA A 196 13.69 -2.86 -5.23
C ALA A 196 12.73 -1.71 -5.56
N VAL A 197 11.52 -1.70 -4.97
CA VAL A 197 10.55 -0.61 -5.15
C VAL A 197 11.12 0.71 -4.64
N ALA A 198 11.72 0.72 -3.44
CA ALA A 198 12.31 1.94 -2.89
C ALA A 198 13.46 2.47 -3.76
N ALA A 199 14.36 1.58 -4.23
CA ALA A 199 15.47 1.94 -5.09
C ALA A 199 14.99 2.47 -6.45
N VAL A 200 14.03 1.81 -7.09
CA VAL A 200 13.44 2.26 -8.36
C VAL A 200 12.80 3.64 -8.20
N CYS A 201 11.99 3.85 -7.15
CA CYS A 201 11.40 5.16 -6.88
C CYS A 201 12.46 6.26 -6.64
N GLY A 202 13.52 5.94 -5.89
CA GLY A 202 14.63 6.85 -5.66
C GLY A 202 15.36 7.22 -6.96
N LEU A 203 15.68 6.24 -7.80
CA LEU A 203 16.33 6.46 -9.10
C LEU A 203 15.45 7.30 -10.04
N LEU A 204 14.15 7.00 -10.10
CA LEU A 204 13.20 7.75 -10.93
C LEU A 204 12.99 9.20 -10.45
N SER A 205 13.34 9.51 -9.20
CA SER A 205 13.26 10.86 -8.64
C SER A 205 14.48 11.73 -8.97
N VAL A 206 15.62 11.14 -9.37
CA VAL A 206 16.86 11.89 -9.67
C VAL A 206 16.66 12.95 -10.76
N PRO A 207 16.03 12.66 -11.91
CA PRO A 207 15.82 13.68 -12.94
C PRO A 207 14.93 14.82 -12.45
N ILE A 208 13.92 14.52 -11.62
CA ILE A 208 13.00 15.52 -11.08
C ILE A 208 13.74 16.47 -10.13
N ILE A 209 14.57 15.92 -9.23
CA ILE A 209 15.37 16.73 -8.30
C ILE A 209 16.35 17.63 -9.07
N ARG A 210 16.95 17.12 -10.14
CA ARG A 210 17.90 17.89 -10.96
C ARG A 210 17.26 18.99 -11.82
N GLN A 211 15.93 19.06 -11.90
CA GLN A 211 15.23 20.15 -12.61
C GLN A 211 15.09 21.42 -11.75
N PHE A 212 15.39 21.35 -10.44
CA PHE A 212 15.32 22.50 -9.52
C PHE A 212 16.75 22.85 -9.06
N PRO A 213 17.41 23.83 -9.70
CA PRO A 213 18.73 24.33 -9.28
C PRO A 213 18.69 25.13 -7.98
#